data_AF-A0A7S2H1G7-F1
#
_entry.id   AF-A0A7S2H1G7-F1
#
_cell.length_a   1.000
_cell.length_b   1.000
_cell.length_c   1.000
_cell.angle_alpha   90.00
_cell.angle_beta   90.00
_cell.angle_gamma   90.00
#
_symmetry.space_group_name_H-M   'P 1'
#
loop_
_entity.id
_entity.type
_entity.pdbx_description
1 polymer ?
#
loop_
_entity_poly.entity_id
_entity_poly.type
_entity_poly.pdbx_seq_one_letter_code
_entity_poly.pdbx_strand_id
1 'polypeptide(L)'
;MAGTCGKKKNTGEQFADEPPAAEAPTAVEVSVNPSDVKKKKRGVASKARSFLPLLKFSPIVVLAILSYVLLSTGAWAYFLSQFMDLRGLDTQVDRLEEQVDRMEVENDRLEDSVQELSTQNDRLEDQVVELQNATEELGDEIDRLSDETDKLESQIDRLEDEKEFLGNLTEELSEENEALNQSVVIFQAENEKLNESNMLFQEQNEQLTESLTEANDLIIELNETIDELSITVENITQINEDLNISLEDALELNADLDEQVNNLTDANEALNATNQDLAEQIANLTAENKELEALLDDLRDLMQWLNETSGDFNESLQEIADELAAQVQENREILLTHTQQTYSEYRSPTDFNCAYGNRFGNQLPWGTEFSLPIEPNGGDYDVVIAYSDVMVLSPVCANLTDFELFLSTDDEVGYQPSGVMPPRDISSNQLLGGQMKYTAALMDYYFPNPGEDGLT
;
A
#
# COMPACT_ATOMS: atom_id res chain seq x y z
N MET A 1 8.57 -20.29 47.11
CA MET A 1 7.98 -21.55 47.59
C MET A 1 8.99 -22.21 48.51
N ALA A 2 8.62 -22.36 49.78
CA ALA A 2 9.40 -23.05 50.81
C ALA A 2 9.18 -24.57 50.70
N GLY A 3 10.15 -25.39 51.12
CA GLY A 3 9.89 -26.82 51.32
C GLY A 3 11.11 -27.68 51.65
N THR A 4 11.42 -27.77 52.95
CA THR A 4 11.69 -29.00 53.74
C THR A 4 12.89 -29.89 53.36
N CYS A 5 13.97 -30.01 54.15
CA CYS A 5 14.11 -30.53 55.53
C CYS A 5 13.75 -32.02 55.67
N GLY A 6 14.78 -32.89 55.77
CA GLY A 6 14.67 -34.33 56.03
C GLY A 6 15.83 -34.79 56.91
N LYS A 7 15.50 -35.47 58.01
CA LYS A 7 16.33 -35.75 59.19
C LYS A 7 16.38 -37.27 59.41
N LYS A 8 17.44 -37.73 60.10
CA LYS A 8 17.63 -39.00 60.85
C LYS A 8 18.31 -40.18 60.13
N LYS A 9 19.39 -40.70 60.73
CA LYS A 9 19.33 -41.90 61.59
C LYS A 9 20.59 -42.06 62.47
N ASN A 10 20.34 -42.30 63.76
CA ASN A 10 21.22 -42.88 64.76
C ASN A 10 21.37 -44.39 64.52
N THR A 11 22.53 -44.94 64.88
CA THR A 11 22.67 -46.25 65.56
C THR A 11 23.97 -46.21 66.38
N GLY A 12 23.87 -46.59 67.65
CA GLY A 12 25.00 -46.92 68.50
C GLY A 12 24.86 -48.37 68.99
N GLU A 13 25.98 -48.95 69.41
CA GLU A 13 26.18 -50.20 70.18
C GLU A 13 27.66 -50.12 70.62
N GLN A 14 28.06 -49.91 71.88
CA GLN A 14 28.04 -50.73 73.11
C GLN A 14 28.67 -52.14 72.97
N PHE A 15 29.77 -52.38 73.70
CA PHE A 15 30.05 -53.47 74.68
C PHE A 15 31.59 -53.59 74.88
N ALA A 16 32.10 -53.34 76.10
CA ALA A 16 32.72 -54.32 77.04
C ALA A 16 34.19 -54.66 76.66
N ASP A 17 35.21 -54.64 77.52
CA ASP A 17 35.37 -55.19 78.87
C ASP A 17 36.54 -54.52 79.64
N GLU A 18 36.38 -54.44 80.97
CA GLU A 18 37.42 -54.40 82.04
C GLU A 18 37.73 -55.87 82.45
N PRO A 19 38.63 -56.25 83.39
CA PRO A 19 39.85 -55.66 84.01
C PRO A 19 40.98 -56.77 84.07
N PRO A 20 41.91 -56.92 85.06
CA PRO A 20 42.33 -56.05 86.17
C PRO A 20 43.85 -55.93 86.43
N ALA A 21 44.17 -54.98 87.32
CA ALA A 21 45.36 -54.92 88.15
C ALA A 21 45.31 -55.93 89.33
N ALA A 22 46.48 -56.40 89.79
CA ALA A 22 46.72 -56.91 91.16
C ALA A 22 48.26 -56.93 91.39
N GLU A 23 48.81 -56.02 92.18
CA GLU A 23 49.10 -56.16 93.63
C GLU A 23 50.35 -57.00 93.95
N ALA A 24 51.42 -56.28 94.35
CA ALA A 24 52.34 -56.75 95.39
C ALA A 24 51.65 -56.58 96.76
N PRO A 25 52.02 -57.36 97.81
CA PRO A 25 52.91 -56.74 98.80
C PRO A 25 53.86 -57.68 99.58
N THR A 26 54.80 -56.99 100.21
CA THR A 26 55.79 -57.28 101.26
C THR A 26 55.29 -57.94 102.57
N ALA A 27 56.13 -58.77 103.20
CA ALA A 27 56.40 -58.90 104.66
C ALA A 27 57.60 -59.86 104.84
N VAL A 28 58.76 -59.58 105.44
CA VAL A 28 59.18 -59.09 106.78
C VAL A 28 59.15 -60.17 107.90
N GLU A 29 60.36 -60.42 108.42
CA GLU A 29 60.79 -60.97 109.74
C GLU A 29 60.56 -62.46 110.13
N VAL A 30 61.61 -63.12 110.66
CA VAL A 30 61.79 -63.47 112.10
C VAL A 30 62.90 -64.54 112.34
N SER A 31 63.82 -64.21 113.28
CA SER A 31 64.62 -65.01 114.26
C SER A 31 65.58 -66.18 113.91
N VAL A 32 66.89 -65.93 114.08
CA VAL A 32 67.78 -66.31 115.22
C VAL A 32 67.72 -67.74 115.86
N ASN A 33 68.81 -68.51 115.65
CA ASN A 33 69.54 -69.48 116.52
C ASN A 33 68.84 -70.75 117.08
N PRO A 34 69.55 -71.71 117.75
CA PRO A 34 71.02 -71.95 117.91
C PRO A 34 71.45 -73.43 117.73
N SER A 35 72.75 -73.77 117.89
CA SER A 35 73.24 -74.68 118.96
C SER A 35 74.68 -75.19 118.79
N ASP A 36 75.54 -74.75 119.70
CA ASP A 36 76.75 -75.43 120.19
C ASP A 36 76.39 -76.68 121.02
N VAL A 37 77.17 -77.77 120.92
CA VAL A 37 77.19 -78.84 121.94
C VAL A 37 78.63 -79.15 122.38
N LYS A 38 78.83 -79.06 123.70
CA LYS A 38 80.08 -79.18 124.45
C LYS A 38 80.32 -80.61 125.00
N LYS A 39 81.62 -80.99 125.01
CA LYS A 39 82.39 -81.66 126.10
C LYS A 39 82.10 -83.12 126.51
N LYS A 40 83.18 -83.93 126.65
CA LYS A 40 83.56 -84.56 127.94
C LYS A 40 85.00 -85.13 128.01
N LYS A 41 85.56 -85.05 129.23
CA LYS A 41 86.94 -85.35 129.72
C LYS A 41 87.06 -86.75 130.37
N ARG A 42 88.33 -87.23 130.53
CA ARG A 42 89.05 -87.82 131.72
C ARG A 42 90.06 -88.88 131.23
N GLY A 43 91.37 -88.95 131.57
CA GLY A 43 92.12 -88.86 132.85
C GLY A 43 92.32 -90.28 133.43
N VAL A 44 93.53 -90.83 133.74
CA VAL A 44 94.35 -90.59 134.96
C VAL A 44 95.55 -91.60 135.10
N ALA A 45 96.76 -91.11 135.52
CA ALA A 45 97.83 -91.63 136.44
C ALA A 45 98.47 -93.07 136.33
N SER A 46 99.65 -93.46 136.86
CA SER A 46 100.88 -92.89 137.50
C SER A 46 101.85 -94.04 137.92
N LYS A 47 103.13 -93.73 138.23
CA LYS A 47 103.94 -94.13 139.44
C LYS A 47 105.31 -94.84 139.23
N ALA A 48 106.24 -94.52 140.15
CA ALA A 48 107.71 -94.72 140.15
C ALA A 48 108.25 -95.67 141.25
N ARG A 49 109.57 -96.02 141.26
CA ARG A 49 110.55 -95.93 142.40
C ARG A 49 111.89 -96.69 142.21
N SER A 50 112.91 -96.27 142.98
CA SER A 50 114.35 -96.64 143.10
C SER A 50 114.68 -97.44 144.39
N PHE A 51 115.92 -97.95 144.60
CA PHE A 51 116.62 -98.15 145.93
C PHE A 51 118.13 -98.61 145.84
N LEU A 52 118.97 -98.23 146.83
CA LEU A 52 120.45 -98.42 147.07
C LEU A 52 120.80 -99.59 148.11
N PRO A 53 121.91 -99.66 148.93
CA PRO A 53 123.34 -100.10 148.73
C PRO A 53 124.01 -101.01 149.87
N LEU A 54 125.35 -101.25 149.80
CA LEU A 54 126.43 -101.49 150.84
C LEU A 54 126.49 -102.72 151.82
N LEU A 55 127.69 -103.33 152.01
CA LEU A 55 128.14 -104.11 153.23
C LEU A 55 129.70 -104.23 153.38
N LYS A 56 130.19 -104.28 154.64
CA LYS A 56 131.61 -104.21 155.12
C LYS A 56 132.18 -105.58 155.60
N PHE A 57 133.51 -105.84 155.52
CA PHE A 57 134.21 -106.92 156.27
C PHE A 57 135.68 -106.55 156.69
N SER A 58 136.23 -107.29 157.68
CA SER A 58 137.34 -107.04 158.66
C SER A 58 138.81 -107.10 158.12
N PRO A 59 139.86 -106.51 158.78
CA PRO A 59 141.15 -106.15 158.18
C PRO A 59 142.32 -107.14 158.39
N ILE A 60 142.08 -108.38 158.83
CA ILE A 60 143.13 -109.40 158.86
C ILE A 60 143.11 -110.18 157.55
N VAL A 61 143.66 -109.49 156.55
CA VAL A 61 144.62 -110.12 155.65
C VAL A 61 144.01 -110.98 154.51
N VAL A 62 143.13 -110.41 153.69
CA VAL A 62 143.50 -109.28 152.80
C VAL A 62 144.96 -109.37 152.26
N LEU A 63 146.03 -109.61 153.04
CA LEU A 63 147.42 -109.85 152.58
C LEU A 63 147.65 -111.27 152.02
N ALA A 64 146.88 -112.30 152.41
CA ALA A 64 146.98 -113.64 151.82
C ALA A 64 146.21 -113.74 150.50
N ILE A 65 145.10 -112.98 150.39
CA ILE A 65 144.38 -112.80 149.14
C ILE A 65 145.15 -111.82 148.23
N LEU A 66 145.87 -110.82 148.75
CA LEU A 66 146.72 -109.93 147.93
C LEU A 66 147.92 -110.66 147.29
N SER A 67 148.51 -111.69 147.92
CA SER A 67 149.55 -112.50 147.24
C SER A 67 148.96 -113.43 146.17
N TYR A 68 147.76 -113.97 146.44
CA TYR A 68 146.95 -114.74 145.48
C TYR A 68 146.41 -113.88 144.32
N VAL A 69 146.18 -112.59 144.57
CA VAL A 69 145.77 -111.59 143.58
C VAL A 69 146.98 -111.09 142.78
N LEU A 70 148.16 -110.89 143.36
CA LEU A 70 149.35 -110.42 142.63
C LEU A 70 149.90 -111.46 141.63
N LEU A 71 149.81 -112.77 141.93
CA LEU A 71 150.25 -113.82 141.01
C LEU A 71 149.19 -114.25 139.99
N SER A 72 147.90 -114.00 140.24
CA SER A 72 146.83 -114.29 139.26
C SER A 72 146.43 -113.08 138.40
N THR A 73 146.68 -111.84 138.83
CA THR A 73 146.38 -110.63 138.04
C THR A 73 147.44 -110.27 137.02
N GLY A 74 148.72 -110.59 137.25
CA GLY A 74 149.78 -110.37 136.25
C GLY A 74 149.57 -111.17 134.95
N ALA A 75 149.06 -112.40 135.06
CA ALA A 75 148.76 -113.25 133.92
C ALA A 75 147.48 -112.82 133.18
N TRP A 76 146.44 -112.36 133.90
CA TRP A 76 145.24 -111.80 133.28
C TRP A 76 145.50 -110.43 132.63
N ALA A 77 146.38 -109.59 133.18
CA ALA A 77 146.75 -108.30 132.57
C ALA A 77 147.55 -108.47 131.27
N TYR A 78 148.48 -109.44 131.22
CA TYR A 78 149.21 -109.77 129.98
C TYR A 78 148.30 -110.46 128.96
N PHE A 79 147.39 -111.33 129.41
CA PHE A 79 146.38 -111.95 128.55
C PHE A 79 145.38 -110.92 128.01
N LEU A 80 144.91 -109.97 128.83
CA LEU A 80 144.01 -108.89 128.38
C LEU A 80 144.72 -107.86 127.48
N SER A 81 146.02 -107.59 127.66
CA SER A 81 146.76 -106.72 126.74
C SER A 81 147.10 -107.36 125.40
N GLN A 82 147.17 -108.70 125.34
CA GLN A 82 147.41 -109.46 124.10
C GLN A 82 146.10 -109.90 123.41
N PHE A 83 145.00 -110.03 124.16
CA PHE A 83 143.69 -110.50 123.67
C PHE A 83 142.70 -109.38 123.39
N MET A 84 142.79 -108.24 124.10
CA MET A 84 142.05 -107.02 123.73
C MET A 84 142.97 -106.08 122.95
N ASP A 85 143.09 -106.35 121.65
CA ASP A 85 143.51 -105.36 120.65
C ASP A 85 142.51 -104.19 120.69
N LEU A 86 142.75 -103.23 121.57
CA LEU A 86 142.03 -101.95 121.69
C LEU A 86 142.07 -101.13 120.39
N ARG A 87 143.00 -101.43 119.47
CA ARG A 87 143.03 -100.89 118.11
C ARG A 87 141.81 -101.28 117.27
N GLY A 88 141.18 -102.41 117.56
CA GLY A 88 139.98 -102.88 116.85
C GLY A 88 138.71 -102.11 117.20
N LEU A 89 138.68 -101.44 118.36
CA LEU A 89 137.53 -100.62 118.79
C LEU A 89 137.68 -99.18 118.28
N ASP A 90 138.89 -98.64 118.31
CA ASP A 90 139.21 -97.31 117.75
C ASP A 90 138.88 -97.26 116.25
N THR A 91 139.28 -98.29 115.51
CA THR A 91 138.90 -98.44 114.08
C THR A 91 137.40 -98.64 113.85
N GLN A 92 136.66 -99.18 114.81
CA GLN A 92 135.19 -99.25 114.73
C GLN A 92 134.54 -97.90 115.05
N VAL A 93 135.07 -97.15 116.01
CA VAL A 93 134.63 -95.80 116.34
C VAL A 93 134.88 -94.87 115.15
N ASP A 94 136.08 -94.88 114.57
CA ASP A 94 136.39 -94.11 113.35
C ASP A 94 135.45 -94.46 112.20
N ARG A 95 135.13 -95.74 112.03
CA ARG A 95 134.19 -96.20 110.99
C ARG A 95 132.75 -95.77 111.28
N LEU A 96 132.34 -95.77 112.54
CA LEU A 96 131.02 -95.31 112.98
C LEU A 96 130.92 -93.79 112.85
N GLU A 97 131.97 -93.05 113.21
CA GLU A 97 132.08 -91.60 113.04
C GLU A 97 132.02 -91.24 111.55
N GLU A 98 132.79 -91.92 110.70
CA GLU A 98 132.70 -91.75 109.24
C GLU A 98 131.33 -92.17 108.66
N GLN A 99 130.62 -93.11 109.29
CA GLN A 99 129.24 -93.44 108.93
C GLN A 99 128.26 -92.37 109.38
N VAL A 100 128.42 -91.81 110.57
CA VAL A 100 127.62 -90.70 111.08
C VAL A 100 127.85 -89.46 110.23
N ASP A 101 129.09 -89.11 109.91
CA ASP A 101 129.43 -88.01 109.00
C ASP A 101 128.80 -88.21 107.63
N ARG A 102 128.84 -89.43 107.08
CA ARG A 102 128.15 -89.74 105.81
C ARG A 102 126.63 -89.60 105.93
N MET A 103 126.04 -90.06 107.02
CA MET A 103 124.60 -89.92 107.27
C MET A 103 124.20 -88.46 107.49
N GLU A 104 125.03 -87.67 108.15
CA GLU A 104 124.81 -86.23 108.35
C GLU A 104 124.85 -85.51 107.00
N VAL A 105 125.86 -85.78 106.16
CA VAL A 105 125.91 -85.27 104.78
C VAL A 105 124.72 -85.76 103.93
N GLU A 106 124.26 -86.99 104.12
CA GLU A 106 123.08 -87.50 103.42
C GLU A 106 121.79 -86.83 103.91
N ASN A 107 121.67 -86.57 105.21
CA ASN A 107 120.54 -85.89 105.81
C ASN A 107 120.48 -84.41 105.39
N ASP A 108 121.63 -83.73 105.35
CA ASP A 108 121.77 -82.37 104.81
C ASP A 108 121.32 -82.32 103.34
N ARG A 109 121.76 -83.29 102.52
CA ARG A 109 121.30 -83.40 101.11
C ARG A 109 119.80 -83.65 101.00
N LEU A 110 119.24 -84.44 101.93
CA LEU A 110 117.81 -84.72 101.95
C LEU A 110 117.02 -83.47 102.35
N GLU A 111 117.51 -82.73 103.34
CA GLU A 111 116.96 -81.44 103.77
C GLU A 111 117.00 -80.42 102.62
N ASP A 112 118.13 -80.30 101.93
CA ASP A 112 118.27 -79.47 100.72
C ASP A 112 117.25 -79.89 99.65
N SER A 113 117.08 -81.20 99.41
CA SER A 113 116.13 -81.73 98.43
C SER A 113 114.67 -81.45 98.82
N VAL A 114 114.34 -81.56 100.11
CA VAL A 114 113.01 -81.22 100.65
C VAL A 114 112.76 -79.73 100.51
N GLN A 115 113.77 -78.89 100.76
CA GLN A 115 113.65 -77.45 100.60
C GLN A 115 113.48 -77.04 99.14
N GLU A 116 114.19 -77.70 98.21
CA GLU A 116 113.99 -77.51 96.78
C GLU A 116 112.59 -77.94 96.34
N LEU A 117 112.11 -79.11 96.77
CA LEU A 117 110.75 -79.58 96.49
C LEU A 117 109.68 -78.67 97.09
N SER A 118 109.87 -78.16 98.31
CA SER A 118 108.95 -77.18 98.91
C SER A 118 108.89 -75.92 98.06
N THR A 119 110.04 -75.39 97.64
CA THR A 119 110.11 -74.20 96.78
C THR A 119 109.44 -74.44 95.42
N GLN A 120 109.61 -75.64 94.85
CA GLN A 120 108.92 -76.02 93.61
C GLN A 120 107.42 -76.14 93.81
N ASN A 121 106.97 -76.69 94.94
CA ASN A 121 105.55 -76.82 95.26
C ASN A 121 104.90 -75.45 95.48
N ASP A 122 105.56 -74.54 96.20
CA ASP A 122 105.10 -73.16 96.37
C ASP A 122 104.98 -72.46 95.01
N ARG A 123 105.96 -72.63 94.12
CA ARG A 123 105.90 -72.08 92.76
C ARG A 123 104.76 -72.69 91.92
N LEU A 124 104.50 -73.98 92.07
CA LEU A 124 103.37 -74.63 91.39
C LEU A 124 102.03 -74.13 91.92
N GLU A 125 101.92 -73.92 93.23
CA GLU A 125 100.73 -73.33 93.86
C GLU A 125 100.48 -71.91 93.33
N ASP A 126 101.53 -71.07 93.27
CA ASP A 126 101.46 -69.74 92.66
C ASP A 126 101.00 -69.81 91.20
N GLN A 127 101.54 -70.75 90.41
CA GLN A 127 101.13 -70.95 89.01
C GLN A 127 99.67 -71.41 88.88
N VAL A 128 99.18 -72.25 89.80
CA VAL A 128 97.78 -72.67 89.81
C VAL A 128 96.87 -71.49 90.13
N VAL A 129 97.24 -70.63 91.09
CA VAL A 129 96.49 -69.41 91.41
C VAL A 129 96.48 -68.44 90.22
N GLU A 130 97.61 -68.24 89.55
CA GLU A 130 97.70 -67.41 88.34
C GLU A 130 96.80 -67.95 87.21
N LEU A 131 96.82 -69.26 86.98
CA LEU A 131 95.95 -69.91 86.00
C LEU A 131 94.47 -69.84 86.37
N GLN A 132 94.11 -69.94 87.65
CA GLN A 132 92.74 -69.77 88.13
C GLN A 132 92.24 -68.35 87.87
N ASN A 133 93.04 -67.34 88.24
CA ASN A 133 92.70 -65.95 87.97
C ASN A 133 92.56 -65.67 86.46
N ALA A 134 93.48 -66.20 85.64
CA ALA A 134 93.38 -66.09 84.20
C ALA A 134 92.10 -66.77 83.66
N THR A 135 91.74 -67.95 84.20
CA THR A 135 90.51 -68.66 83.82
C THR A 135 89.26 -67.86 84.19
N GLU A 136 89.26 -67.19 85.34
CA GLU A 136 88.17 -66.30 85.77
C GLU A 136 88.07 -65.08 84.85
N GLU A 137 89.18 -64.41 84.53
CA GLU A 137 89.22 -63.26 83.59
C GLU A 137 88.75 -63.66 82.18
N LEU A 138 89.15 -64.84 81.70
CA LEU A 138 88.65 -65.40 80.44
C LEU A 138 87.14 -65.70 80.51
N GLY A 139 86.63 -66.14 81.66
CA GLY A 139 85.20 -66.34 81.89
C GLY A 139 84.41 -65.03 81.79
N ASP A 140 84.88 -64.00 82.48
CA ASP A 140 84.27 -62.66 82.45
C ASP A 140 84.25 -62.07 81.03
N GLU A 141 85.32 -62.27 80.24
CA GLU A 141 85.38 -61.82 78.86
C GLU A 141 84.43 -62.61 77.94
N ILE A 142 84.27 -63.92 78.17
CA ILE A 142 83.27 -64.74 77.45
C ILE A 142 81.86 -64.23 77.74
N ASP A 143 81.53 -63.96 79.00
CA ASP A 143 80.22 -63.44 79.38
C ASP A 143 79.96 -62.07 78.74
N ARG A 144 80.96 -61.18 78.74
CA ARG A 144 80.87 -59.87 78.08
C ARG A 144 80.65 -59.99 76.57
N LEU A 145 81.38 -60.87 75.90
CA LEU A 145 81.23 -61.12 74.46
C LEU A 145 79.87 -61.76 74.14
N SER A 146 79.35 -62.60 75.03
CA SER A 146 77.99 -63.14 74.92
C SER A 146 76.95 -62.03 74.98
N ASP A 147 77.03 -61.15 75.98
CA ASP A 147 76.13 -59.99 76.10
C ASP A 147 76.20 -59.05 74.88
N GLU A 148 77.40 -58.84 74.34
CA GLU A 148 77.58 -58.04 73.12
C GLU A 148 76.98 -58.72 71.89
N THR A 149 77.08 -60.05 71.80
CA THR A 149 76.47 -60.85 70.73
C THR A 149 74.95 -60.75 70.79
N ASP A 150 74.34 -60.93 71.97
CA ASP A 150 72.89 -60.83 72.18
C ASP A 150 72.36 -59.42 71.83
N LYS A 151 73.15 -58.39 72.16
CA LYS A 151 72.83 -56.99 71.82
C LYS A 151 72.91 -56.76 70.31
N LEU A 152 73.91 -57.32 69.63
CA LEU A 152 74.04 -57.22 68.18
C LEU A 152 72.92 -57.96 67.46
N GLU A 153 72.54 -59.15 67.92
CA GLU A 153 71.39 -59.90 67.39
C GLU A 153 70.10 -59.08 67.52
N SER A 154 69.86 -58.50 68.71
CA SER A 154 68.72 -57.59 68.92
C SER A 154 68.74 -56.34 68.03
N GLN A 155 69.93 -55.86 67.62
CA GLN A 155 70.05 -54.74 66.68
C GLN A 155 69.77 -55.18 65.25
N ILE A 156 70.22 -56.38 64.87
CA ILE A 156 69.94 -56.97 63.56
C ILE A 156 68.43 -57.17 63.39
N ASP A 157 67.75 -57.74 64.38
CA ASP A 157 66.29 -57.95 64.34
C ASP A 157 65.54 -56.62 64.11
N ARG A 158 65.91 -55.57 64.86
CA ARG A 158 65.31 -54.22 64.68
C ARG A 158 65.56 -53.63 63.30
N LEU A 159 66.75 -53.85 62.73
CA LEU A 159 67.08 -53.38 61.39
C LEU A 159 66.34 -54.18 60.32
N GLU A 160 66.08 -55.47 60.53
CA GLU A 160 65.24 -56.28 59.65
C GLU A 160 63.79 -55.81 59.69
N ASP A 161 63.23 -55.55 60.88
CA ASP A 161 61.89 -54.97 61.04
C ASP A 161 61.78 -53.60 60.34
N GLU A 162 62.76 -52.72 60.53
CA GLU A 162 62.78 -51.40 59.88
C GLU A 162 62.89 -51.52 58.35
N LYS A 163 63.70 -52.46 57.86
CA LYS A 163 63.83 -52.75 56.43
C LYS A 163 62.51 -53.26 55.85
N GLU A 164 61.81 -54.15 56.54
CA GLU A 164 60.50 -54.64 56.11
C GLU A 164 59.47 -53.50 56.08
N PHE A 165 59.42 -52.69 57.14
CA PHE A 165 58.55 -51.52 57.20
C PHE A 165 58.80 -50.53 56.05
N LEU A 166 60.06 -50.20 55.77
CA LEU A 166 60.44 -49.33 54.66
C LEU A 166 60.13 -49.96 53.29
N GLY A 167 60.25 -51.28 53.17
CA GLY A 167 59.85 -52.04 51.99
C GLY A 167 58.35 -51.87 51.71
N ASN A 168 57.52 -52.14 52.71
CA ASN A 168 56.06 -51.99 52.62
C ASN A 168 55.65 -50.55 52.30
N LEU A 169 56.28 -49.56 52.96
CA LEU A 169 56.02 -48.15 52.70
C LEU A 169 56.39 -47.75 51.26
N THR A 170 57.48 -48.30 50.73
CA THR A 170 57.91 -48.05 49.35
C THR A 170 56.92 -48.65 48.35
N GLU A 171 56.39 -49.83 48.64
CA GLU A 171 55.35 -50.48 47.82
C GLU A 171 54.06 -49.65 47.83
N GLU A 172 53.58 -49.24 49.00
CA GLU A 172 52.38 -48.39 49.15
C GLU A 172 52.53 -47.06 48.40
N LEU A 173 53.67 -46.37 48.54
CA LEU A 173 53.94 -45.13 47.80
C LEU A 173 54.01 -45.38 46.28
N SER A 174 54.53 -46.54 45.85
CA SER A 174 54.59 -46.88 44.43
C SER A 174 53.19 -47.09 43.86
N GLU A 175 52.32 -47.79 44.59
CA GLU A 175 50.91 -47.99 44.21
C GLU A 175 50.14 -46.66 44.15
N GLU A 176 50.32 -45.79 45.16
CA GLU A 176 49.69 -44.47 45.18
C GLU A 176 50.14 -43.60 44.00
N ASN A 177 51.44 -43.63 43.68
CA ASN A 177 51.99 -42.86 42.56
C ASN A 177 51.49 -43.40 41.21
N GLU A 178 51.33 -44.72 41.07
CA GLU A 178 50.71 -45.32 39.89
C GLU A 178 49.25 -44.88 39.75
N ALA A 179 48.46 -44.94 40.83
CA ALA A 179 47.07 -44.50 40.85
C ALA A 179 46.93 -42.99 40.53
N LEU A 180 47.83 -42.16 41.06
CA LEU A 180 47.88 -40.74 40.76
C LEU A 180 48.21 -40.50 39.29
N ASN A 181 49.19 -41.22 38.74
CA ASN A 181 49.55 -41.11 37.34
C ASN A 181 48.39 -41.53 36.40
N GLN A 182 47.67 -42.60 36.75
CA GLN A 182 46.45 -42.99 36.03
C GLN A 182 45.38 -41.88 36.08
N SER A 183 45.19 -41.26 37.24
CA SER A 183 44.25 -40.14 37.39
C SER A 183 44.63 -38.94 36.52
N VAL A 184 45.93 -38.61 36.45
CA VAL A 184 46.44 -37.55 35.56
C VAL A 184 46.14 -37.86 34.09
N VAL A 185 46.36 -39.09 33.64
CA VAL A 185 46.04 -39.52 32.27
C VAL A 185 44.53 -39.39 31.98
N ILE A 186 43.68 -39.78 32.92
CA ILE A 186 42.22 -39.63 32.78
C ILE A 186 41.83 -38.16 32.64
N PHE A 187 42.36 -37.28 33.51
CA PHE A 187 42.07 -35.85 33.43
C PHE A 187 42.61 -35.20 32.16
N GLN A 188 43.76 -35.65 31.64
CA GLN A 188 44.27 -35.20 30.34
C GLN A 188 43.31 -35.56 29.22
N ALA A 189 42.84 -36.80 29.17
CA ALA A 189 41.88 -37.25 28.16
C ALA A 189 40.53 -36.52 28.27
N GLU A 190 40.07 -36.21 29.48
CA GLU A 190 38.86 -35.42 29.69
C GLU A 190 39.03 -33.96 29.25
N ASN A 191 40.18 -33.35 29.54
CA ASN A 191 40.50 -32.00 29.05
C ASN A 191 40.60 -31.94 27.53
N GLU A 192 41.16 -32.96 26.88
CA GLU A 192 41.19 -33.06 25.41
C GLU A 192 39.76 -33.08 24.84
N LYS A 193 38.88 -33.93 25.38
CA LYS A 193 37.45 -33.98 24.98
C LYS A 193 36.74 -32.66 25.21
N LEU A 194 37.00 -32.00 26.34
CA LEU A 194 36.40 -30.70 26.64
C LEU A 194 36.88 -29.63 25.65
N ASN A 195 38.17 -29.68 25.28
CA ASN A 195 38.74 -28.79 24.28
C ASN A 195 38.14 -29.03 22.89
N GLU A 196 37.97 -30.29 22.47
CA GLU A 196 37.26 -30.65 21.24
C GLU A 196 35.82 -30.13 21.24
N SER A 197 35.08 -30.32 22.32
CA SER A 197 33.73 -29.79 22.46
C SER A 197 33.69 -28.26 22.39
N ASN A 198 34.66 -27.56 22.99
CA ASN A 198 34.76 -26.11 22.91
C ASN A 198 35.04 -25.62 21.49
N MET A 199 35.91 -26.30 20.74
CA MET A 199 36.14 -25.97 19.33
C MET A 199 34.85 -26.14 18.49
N LEU A 200 34.09 -27.22 18.73
CA LEU A 200 32.82 -27.43 18.05
C LEU A 200 31.80 -26.33 18.37
N PHE A 201 31.71 -25.91 19.64
CA PHE A 201 30.83 -24.81 20.03
C PHE A 201 31.27 -23.46 19.44
N GLN A 202 32.58 -23.23 19.30
CA GLN A 202 33.08 -22.04 18.61
C GLN A 202 32.68 -22.04 17.13
N GLU A 203 32.87 -23.16 16.43
CA GLU A 203 32.45 -23.32 15.03
C GLU A 203 30.94 -23.11 14.87
N GLN A 204 30.12 -23.67 15.76
CA GLN A 204 28.67 -23.46 15.75
C GLN A 204 28.29 -22.00 15.99
N ASN A 205 28.98 -21.29 16.88
CA ASN A 205 28.74 -19.87 17.12
C ASN A 205 29.14 -19.01 15.91
N GLU A 206 30.21 -19.38 15.19
CA GLU A 206 30.58 -18.73 13.93
C GLU A 206 29.50 -18.92 12.87
N GLN A 207 29.01 -20.15 12.66
CA GLN A 207 27.91 -20.44 11.73
C GLN A 207 26.61 -19.71 12.08
N LEU A 208 26.27 -19.64 13.37
CA LEU A 208 25.12 -18.87 13.84
C LEU A 208 25.28 -17.37 13.59
N THR A 209 26.50 -16.84 13.76
CA THR A 209 26.81 -15.44 13.48
C THR A 209 26.67 -15.14 11.99
N GLU A 210 27.17 -16.03 11.12
CA GLU A 210 27.03 -15.93 9.66
C GLU A 210 25.55 -15.96 9.24
N SER A 211 24.79 -16.93 9.74
CA SER A 211 23.34 -17.02 9.48
C SER A 211 22.58 -15.77 9.94
N LEU A 212 22.99 -15.17 11.07
CA LEU A 212 22.41 -13.92 11.56
C LEU A 212 22.76 -12.74 10.66
N THR A 213 23.98 -12.68 10.12
CA THR A 213 24.35 -11.64 9.15
C THR A 213 23.54 -11.75 7.87
N GLU A 214 23.39 -12.97 7.32
CA GLU A 214 22.56 -13.21 6.12
C GLU A 214 21.09 -12.82 6.35
N ALA A 215 20.53 -13.17 7.50
CA ALA A 215 19.17 -12.79 7.85
C ALA A 215 18.99 -11.26 7.96
N ASN A 216 19.99 -10.54 8.49
CA ASN A 216 19.97 -9.09 8.55
C ASN A 216 20.08 -8.45 7.16
N ASP A 217 20.90 -9.00 6.26
CA ASP A 217 21.00 -8.52 4.89
C ASP A 217 19.66 -8.69 4.14
N LEU A 218 18.98 -9.82 4.32
CA LEU A 218 17.63 -10.04 3.78
C LEU A 218 16.59 -9.05 4.35
N ILE A 219 16.71 -8.67 5.63
CA ILE A 219 15.84 -7.65 6.24
C ILE A 219 16.09 -6.28 5.59
N ILE A 220 17.34 -5.94 5.29
CA ILE A 220 17.68 -4.69 4.60
C ILE A 220 17.06 -4.68 3.20
N GLU A 221 17.25 -5.75 2.42
CA GLU A 221 16.67 -5.88 1.07
C GLU A 221 15.13 -5.78 1.12
N LEU A 222 14.50 -6.46 2.10
CA LEU A 222 13.05 -6.37 2.26
C LEU A 222 12.60 -4.93 2.59
N ASN A 223 13.32 -4.20 3.44
CA ASN A 223 12.99 -2.81 3.73
C ASN A 223 13.12 -1.91 2.50
N GLU A 224 14.14 -2.12 1.66
CA GLU A 224 14.28 -1.40 0.38
C GLU A 224 13.07 -1.65 -0.52
N THR A 225 12.59 -2.90 -0.63
CA THR A 225 11.38 -3.19 -1.40
C THR A 225 10.12 -2.54 -0.81
N ILE A 226 10.02 -2.45 0.52
CA ILE A 226 8.90 -1.76 1.20
C ILE A 226 8.93 -0.26 0.86
N ASP A 227 10.10 0.37 0.87
CA ASP A 227 10.26 1.78 0.51
C ASP A 227 9.88 2.02 -0.95
N GLU A 228 10.31 1.16 -1.88
CA GLU A 228 9.90 1.21 -3.29
C GLU A 228 8.37 1.08 -3.43
N LEU A 229 7.76 0.11 -2.75
CA LEU A 229 6.30 -0.05 -2.75
C LEU A 229 5.61 1.20 -2.19
N SER A 230 6.13 1.79 -1.11
CA SER A 230 5.57 3.01 -0.51
C SER A 230 5.55 4.16 -1.52
N ILE A 231 6.63 4.35 -2.27
CA ILE A 231 6.70 5.36 -3.35
C ILE A 231 5.65 5.07 -4.43
N THR A 232 5.48 3.81 -4.84
CA THR A 232 4.47 3.46 -5.84
C THR A 232 3.04 3.73 -5.36
N VAL A 233 2.75 3.48 -4.08
CA VAL A 233 1.44 3.77 -3.48
C VAL A 233 1.18 5.28 -3.43
N GLU A 234 2.18 6.08 -3.06
CA GLU A 234 2.08 7.54 -3.07
C GLU A 234 1.80 8.07 -4.49
N ASN A 235 2.53 7.58 -5.50
CA ASN A 235 2.29 7.93 -6.90
C ASN A 235 0.87 7.55 -7.38
N ILE A 236 0.38 6.36 -7.06
CA ILE A 236 -0.98 5.93 -7.41
C ILE A 236 -2.01 6.82 -6.71
N THR A 237 -1.76 7.21 -5.47
CA THR A 237 -2.65 8.09 -4.70
C THR A 237 -2.75 9.46 -5.38
N GLN A 238 -1.61 10.04 -5.78
CA GLN A 238 -1.58 11.30 -6.53
C GLN A 238 -2.33 11.19 -7.87
N ILE A 239 -2.10 10.12 -8.63
CA ILE A 239 -2.81 9.88 -9.90
C ILE A 239 -4.33 9.80 -9.68
N ASN A 240 -4.78 9.16 -8.60
CA ASN A 240 -6.21 9.08 -8.29
C ASN A 240 -6.79 10.45 -7.92
N GLU A 241 -6.05 11.28 -7.19
CA GLU A 241 -6.45 12.67 -6.92
C GLU A 241 -6.56 13.48 -8.22
N ASP A 242 -5.55 13.40 -9.08
CA ASP A 242 -5.54 14.10 -10.38
C ASP A 242 -6.69 13.64 -11.28
N LEU A 243 -6.97 12.33 -11.32
CA LEU A 243 -8.11 11.76 -12.04
C LEU A 243 -9.45 12.24 -11.47
N ASN A 244 -9.55 12.36 -10.15
CA ASN A 244 -10.77 12.83 -9.50
C ASN A 244 -11.05 14.31 -9.84
N ILE A 245 -10.02 15.16 -9.86
CA ILE A 245 -10.12 16.55 -10.32
C ILE A 245 -10.57 16.58 -11.79
N SER A 246 -9.92 15.82 -12.67
CA SER A 246 -10.30 15.77 -14.08
C SER A 246 -11.72 15.25 -14.30
N LEU A 247 -12.22 14.37 -13.43
CA LEU A 247 -13.60 13.90 -13.46
C LEU A 247 -14.58 15.00 -13.05
N GLU A 248 -14.23 15.78 -12.03
CA GLU A 248 -15.02 16.93 -11.57
C GLU A 248 -15.12 18.01 -12.67
N ASP A 249 -14.00 18.34 -13.32
CA ASP A 249 -13.96 19.25 -14.47
C ASP A 249 -14.86 18.75 -15.64
N ALA A 250 -14.83 17.45 -15.92
CA ALA A 250 -15.66 16.86 -16.96
C ALA A 250 -17.16 16.89 -16.61
N LEU A 251 -17.51 16.73 -15.34
CA LEU A 251 -18.90 16.86 -14.86
C LEU A 251 -19.40 18.29 -14.98
N GLU A 252 -18.57 19.28 -14.63
CA GLU A 252 -18.89 20.71 -14.79
C GLU A 252 -19.11 21.05 -16.27
N LEU A 253 -18.19 20.64 -17.15
CA LEU A 253 -18.35 20.85 -18.60
C LEU A 253 -19.62 20.20 -19.15
N ASN A 254 -19.99 19.02 -18.67
CA ASN A 254 -21.21 18.34 -19.10
C ASN A 254 -22.47 19.08 -18.63
N ALA A 255 -22.44 19.69 -17.44
CA ALA A 255 -23.52 20.55 -16.95
C ALA A 255 -23.67 21.82 -17.81
N ASP A 256 -22.56 22.46 -18.19
CA ASP A 256 -22.55 23.61 -19.10
C ASP A 256 -23.09 23.25 -20.49
N LEU A 257 -22.75 22.07 -21.00
CA LEU A 257 -23.28 21.52 -22.25
C LEU A 257 -24.80 21.30 -22.16
N ASP A 258 -25.28 20.72 -21.06
CA ASP A 258 -26.72 20.53 -20.83
C ASP A 258 -27.46 21.87 -20.78
N GLU A 259 -26.88 22.91 -20.14
CA GLU A 259 -27.45 24.27 -20.15
C GLU A 259 -27.51 24.84 -21.57
N GLN A 260 -26.44 24.71 -22.36
CA GLN A 260 -26.43 25.15 -23.76
C GLN A 260 -27.47 24.42 -24.61
N VAL A 261 -27.64 23.11 -24.41
CA VAL A 261 -28.67 22.32 -25.10
C VAL A 261 -30.07 22.80 -24.74
N ASN A 262 -30.33 23.11 -23.48
CA ASN A 262 -31.61 23.68 -23.04
C ASN A 262 -31.86 25.06 -23.69
N ASN A 263 -30.87 25.95 -23.67
CA ASN A 263 -30.98 27.27 -24.32
C ASN A 263 -31.25 27.16 -25.84
N LEU A 264 -30.59 26.22 -26.52
CA LEU A 264 -30.84 25.95 -27.95
C LEU A 264 -32.23 25.36 -28.18
N THR A 265 -32.71 24.51 -27.26
CA THR A 265 -34.06 23.95 -27.31
C THR A 265 -35.09 25.06 -27.21
N ASP A 266 -34.98 25.95 -26.22
CA ASP A 266 -35.86 27.11 -26.04
C ASP A 266 -35.84 28.03 -27.27
N ALA A 267 -34.66 28.31 -27.82
CA ALA A 267 -34.53 29.13 -29.03
C ALA A 267 -35.21 28.48 -30.25
N ASN A 268 -35.14 27.16 -30.39
CA ASN A 268 -35.79 26.43 -31.47
C ASN A 268 -37.32 26.39 -31.29
N GLU A 269 -37.81 26.26 -30.05
CA GLU A 269 -39.24 26.38 -29.75
C GLU A 269 -39.77 27.78 -30.09
N ALA A 270 -39.04 28.83 -29.72
CA ALA A 270 -39.38 30.20 -30.09
C ALA A 270 -39.40 30.41 -31.61
N LEU A 271 -38.38 29.91 -32.32
CA LEU A 271 -38.33 29.97 -33.78
C LEU A 271 -39.52 29.21 -34.41
N ASN A 272 -39.88 28.05 -33.89
CA ASN A 272 -41.03 27.28 -34.35
C ASN A 272 -42.35 28.05 -34.15
N ALA A 273 -42.52 28.72 -33.01
CA ALA A 273 -43.67 29.59 -32.77
C ALA A 273 -43.73 30.75 -33.79
N THR A 274 -42.59 31.39 -34.09
CA THR A 274 -42.56 32.44 -35.14
C THR A 274 -42.88 31.88 -36.54
N ASN A 275 -42.44 30.66 -36.86
CA ASN A 275 -42.78 30.01 -38.13
C ASN A 275 -44.29 29.70 -38.21
N GLN A 276 -44.91 29.31 -37.10
CA GLN A 276 -46.36 29.11 -37.03
C GLN A 276 -47.13 30.44 -37.22
N ASP A 277 -46.71 31.50 -36.55
CA ASP A 277 -47.31 32.84 -36.71
C ASP A 277 -47.19 33.34 -38.17
N LEU A 278 -46.01 33.21 -38.78
CA LEU A 278 -45.81 33.55 -40.18
C LEU A 278 -46.69 32.70 -41.11
N ALA A 279 -46.85 31.40 -40.83
CA ALA A 279 -47.74 30.54 -41.60
C ALA A 279 -49.21 30.99 -41.49
N GLU A 280 -49.65 31.44 -40.32
CA GLU A 280 -50.99 32.00 -40.10
C GLU A 280 -51.18 33.34 -40.84
N GLN A 281 -50.19 34.24 -40.78
CA GLN A 281 -50.20 35.48 -41.56
C GLN A 281 -50.29 35.21 -43.07
N ILE A 282 -49.51 34.25 -43.59
CA ILE A 282 -49.58 33.84 -45.00
C ILE A 282 -50.97 33.30 -45.33
N ALA A 283 -51.57 32.47 -44.47
CA ALA A 283 -52.91 31.93 -44.69
C ALA A 283 -53.97 33.06 -44.74
N ASN A 284 -53.88 34.05 -43.85
CA ASN A 284 -54.77 35.20 -43.85
C ASN A 284 -54.61 36.06 -45.12
N LEU A 285 -53.38 36.41 -45.49
CA LEU A 285 -53.10 37.15 -46.74
C LEU A 285 -53.56 36.37 -47.98
N THR A 286 -53.44 35.05 -47.97
CA THR A 286 -53.93 34.18 -49.05
C THR A 286 -55.46 34.24 -49.14
N ALA A 287 -56.16 34.27 -48.00
CA ALA A 287 -57.61 34.43 -47.96
C ALA A 287 -58.05 35.81 -48.44
N GLU A 288 -57.37 36.87 -48.01
CA GLU A 288 -57.63 38.25 -48.44
C GLU A 288 -57.39 38.45 -49.93
N ASN A 289 -56.30 37.87 -50.49
CA ASN A 289 -56.08 37.86 -51.93
C ASN A 289 -57.20 37.13 -52.69
N LYS A 290 -57.73 36.03 -52.15
CA LYS A 290 -58.86 35.31 -52.76
C LYS A 290 -60.15 36.15 -52.73
N GLU A 291 -60.37 36.93 -51.69
CA GLU A 291 -61.49 37.88 -51.61
C GLU A 291 -61.31 39.02 -52.62
N LEU A 292 -60.10 39.55 -52.76
CA LEU A 292 -59.76 40.53 -53.79
C LEU A 292 -59.93 39.97 -55.21
N GLU A 293 -59.55 38.71 -55.45
CA GLU A 293 -59.79 38.01 -56.73
C GLU A 293 -61.29 37.91 -57.03
N ALA A 294 -62.11 37.55 -56.03
CA ALA A 294 -63.57 37.50 -56.19
C ALA A 294 -64.15 38.89 -56.51
N LEU A 295 -63.67 39.94 -55.83
CA LEU A 295 -64.10 41.31 -56.09
C LEU A 295 -63.67 41.81 -57.48
N LEU A 296 -62.49 41.40 -57.95
CA LEU A 296 -62.06 41.66 -59.32
C LEU A 296 -62.95 40.96 -60.34
N ASP A 297 -63.41 39.76 -60.05
CA ASP A 297 -64.37 39.02 -60.90
C ASP A 297 -65.74 39.73 -60.90
N ASP A 298 -66.25 40.13 -59.74
CA ASP A 298 -67.48 40.94 -59.63
C ASP A 298 -67.37 42.25 -60.41
N LEU A 299 -66.23 42.93 -60.35
CA LEU A 299 -65.98 44.18 -61.07
C LEU A 299 -65.85 43.95 -62.58
N ARG A 300 -65.33 42.79 -62.99
CA ARG A 300 -65.27 42.35 -64.38
C ARG A 300 -66.67 42.03 -64.91
N ASP A 301 -67.50 41.35 -64.13
CA ASP A 301 -68.91 41.09 -64.44
C ASP A 301 -69.68 42.41 -64.55
N LEU A 302 -69.44 43.37 -63.65
CA LEU A 302 -70.04 44.69 -63.72
C LEU A 302 -69.59 45.46 -64.96
N MET A 303 -68.31 45.41 -65.33
CA MET A 303 -67.83 45.99 -66.59
C MET A 303 -68.46 45.32 -67.82
N GLN A 304 -68.62 43.99 -67.81
CA GLN A 304 -69.31 43.28 -68.87
C GLN A 304 -70.77 43.74 -68.97
N TRP A 305 -71.50 43.79 -67.86
CA TRP A 305 -72.85 44.30 -67.79
C TRP A 305 -72.95 45.75 -68.29
N LEU A 306 -72.00 46.61 -67.90
CA LEU A 306 -72.00 48.02 -68.31
C LEU A 306 -71.69 48.17 -69.80
N ASN A 307 -70.81 47.33 -70.34
CA ASN A 307 -70.52 47.27 -71.77
C ASN A 307 -71.73 46.79 -72.57
N GLU A 308 -72.41 45.73 -72.13
CA GLU A 308 -73.66 45.23 -72.72
C GLU A 308 -74.76 46.30 -72.64
N THR A 309 -74.99 46.90 -71.47
CA THR A 309 -75.97 47.97 -71.29
C THR A 309 -75.64 49.21 -72.12
N SER A 310 -74.37 49.57 -72.28
CA SER A 310 -73.96 50.69 -73.16
C SER A 310 -74.18 50.37 -74.64
N GLY A 311 -73.98 49.10 -75.03
CA GLY A 311 -74.29 48.60 -76.35
C GLY A 311 -75.79 48.73 -76.65
N ASP A 312 -76.62 48.22 -75.74
CA ASP A 312 -78.08 48.32 -75.82
C ASP A 312 -78.56 49.78 -75.83
N PHE A 313 -77.94 50.65 -75.05
CA PHE A 313 -78.26 52.09 -75.04
C PHE A 313 -77.89 52.76 -76.35
N ASN A 314 -76.77 52.37 -76.97
CA ASN A 314 -76.33 52.89 -78.25
C ASN A 314 -77.23 52.41 -79.40
N GLU A 315 -77.68 51.16 -79.37
CA GLU A 315 -78.68 50.62 -80.30
C GLU A 315 -80.04 51.34 -80.15
N SER A 316 -80.48 51.57 -78.91
CA SER A 316 -81.71 52.32 -78.62
C SER A 316 -81.64 53.79 -79.09
N LEU A 317 -80.49 54.45 -78.93
CA LEU A 317 -80.28 55.82 -79.44
C LEU A 317 -80.28 55.87 -80.97
N GLN A 318 -79.76 54.82 -81.62
CA GLN A 318 -79.78 54.69 -83.08
C GLN A 318 -81.21 54.53 -83.59
N GLU A 319 -82.02 53.66 -82.97
CA GLU A 319 -83.44 53.49 -83.33
C GLU A 319 -84.26 54.79 -83.15
N ILE A 320 -84.03 55.54 -82.06
CA ILE A 320 -84.70 56.84 -81.84
C ILE A 320 -84.27 57.88 -82.89
N ALA A 321 -82.99 57.90 -83.27
CA ALA A 321 -82.48 58.82 -84.28
C ALA A 321 -83.08 58.54 -85.67
N ASP A 322 -83.24 57.26 -86.04
CA ASP A 322 -83.84 56.86 -87.32
C ASP A 322 -85.34 57.17 -87.37
N GLU A 323 -86.08 56.95 -86.28
CA GLU A 323 -87.52 57.28 -86.21
C GLU A 323 -87.77 58.80 -86.29
N LEU A 324 -86.91 59.61 -85.64
CA LEU A 324 -87.03 61.08 -85.70
C LEU A 324 -86.69 61.62 -87.10
N ALA A 325 -85.74 61.01 -87.81
CA ALA A 325 -85.41 61.37 -89.18
C ALA A 325 -86.58 61.08 -90.15
N ALA A 326 -87.27 59.94 -89.98
CA ALA A 326 -88.44 59.60 -90.78
C ALA A 326 -89.59 60.59 -90.58
N GLN A 327 -89.85 61.00 -89.33
CA GLN A 327 -90.96 61.89 -88.99
C GLN A 327 -90.76 63.34 -89.48
N VAL A 328 -89.51 63.81 -89.57
CA VAL A 328 -89.20 65.14 -90.13
C VAL A 328 -89.41 65.16 -91.65
N GLN A 329 -89.07 64.06 -92.33
CA GLN A 329 -89.22 63.95 -93.79
C GLN A 329 -90.71 63.94 -94.21
N GLU A 330 -91.54 63.19 -93.51
CA GLU A 330 -92.97 63.05 -93.82
C GLU A 330 -93.73 64.38 -93.63
N ASN A 331 -93.44 65.11 -92.55
CA ASN A 331 -94.06 66.42 -92.31
C ASN A 331 -93.68 67.47 -93.38
N ARG A 332 -92.49 67.38 -93.98
CA ARG A 332 -92.04 68.29 -95.05
C ARG A 332 -92.85 68.06 -96.34
N GLU A 333 -93.11 66.81 -96.71
CA GLU A 333 -93.84 66.47 -97.93
C GLU A 333 -95.34 66.81 -97.86
N ILE A 334 -95.97 66.63 -96.70
CA ILE A 334 -97.37 67.00 -96.49
C ILE A 334 -97.58 68.51 -96.63
N LEU A 335 -96.67 69.32 -96.06
CA LEU A 335 -96.76 70.78 -96.12
C LEU A 335 -96.63 71.33 -97.54
N LEU A 336 -95.70 70.80 -98.33
CA LEU A 336 -95.52 71.21 -99.73
C LEU A 336 -96.74 70.85 -100.60
N THR A 337 -97.27 69.64 -100.42
CA THR A 337 -98.41 69.15 -101.19
C THR A 337 -99.68 69.96 -100.90
N HIS A 338 -99.97 70.25 -99.63
CA HIS A 338 -101.16 71.03 -99.25
C HIS A 338 -101.09 72.48 -99.75
N THR A 339 -99.89 73.09 -99.72
CA THR A 339 -99.69 74.46 -100.18
C THR A 339 -99.88 74.56 -101.70
N GLN A 340 -99.36 73.61 -102.47
CA GLN A 340 -99.56 73.55 -103.93
C GLN A 340 -101.04 73.37 -104.30
N GLN A 341 -101.77 72.51 -103.56
CA GLN A 341 -103.19 72.27 -103.81
C GLN A 341 -104.03 73.55 -103.60
N THR A 342 -103.77 74.28 -102.53
CA THR A 342 -104.47 75.54 -102.20
C THR A 342 -104.31 76.60 -103.29
N TYR A 343 -103.10 76.72 -103.84
CA TYR A 343 -102.79 77.65 -104.92
C TYR A 343 -103.45 77.26 -106.27
N SER A 344 -103.65 75.97 -106.53
CA SER A 344 -104.27 75.49 -107.77
C SER A 344 -105.79 75.69 -107.86
N GLU A 345 -106.50 75.73 -106.72
CA GLU A 345 -107.96 75.91 -106.69
C GLU A 345 -108.40 77.33 -107.10
N TYR A 346 -107.61 78.37 -106.79
CA TYR A 346 -107.92 79.75 -107.16
C TYR A 346 -107.64 80.09 -108.63
N ARG A 347 -106.99 79.19 -109.39
CA ARG A 347 -106.68 79.38 -110.82
C ARG A 347 -107.88 79.18 -111.74
N SER A 348 -109.00 78.61 -111.26
CA SER A 348 -110.13 78.26 -112.13
C SER A 348 -110.80 79.52 -112.74
N PRO A 349 -110.68 79.75 -114.07
CA PRO A 349 -111.19 80.97 -114.69
C PRO A 349 -112.71 81.05 -114.69
N THR A 350 -113.40 79.93 -114.46
CA THR A 350 -114.86 79.86 -114.57
C THR A 350 -115.57 80.55 -113.41
N ASP A 351 -115.02 80.50 -112.20
CA ASP A 351 -115.71 81.05 -111.02
C ASP A 351 -115.59 82.57 -110.95
N PHE A 352 -114.41 83.13 -111.25
CA PHE A 352 -114.26 84.59 -111.31
C PHE A 352 -115.01 85.20 -112.50
N ASN A 353 -114.95 84.62 -113.70
CA ASN A 353 -115.68 85.15 -114.86
C ASN A 353 -117.19 85.16 -114.62
N CYS A 354 -117.74 84.09 -114.02
CA CYS A 354 -119.15 84.03 -113.64
C CYS A 354 -119.50 85.02 -112.52
N ALA A 355 -118.66 85.15 -111.50
CA ALA A 355 -118.89 86.08 -110.39
C ALA A 355 -118.78 87.56 -110.84
N TYR A 356 -117.81 87.86 -111.70
CA TYR A 356 -117.63 89.16 -112.34
C TYR A 356 -118.84 89.53 -113.19
N GLY A 357 -119.28 88.60 -114.06
CA GLY A 357 -120.47 88.77 -114.88
C GLY A 357 -121.75 88.93 -114.05
N ASN A 358 -121.91 88.19 -112.95
CA ASN A 358 -123.07 88.36 -112.07
C ASN A 358 -123.05 89.71 -111.34
N ARG A 359 -121.88 90.21 -110.97
CA ARG A 359 -121.73 91.45 -110.20
C ARG A 359 -121.87 92.70 -111.05
N PHE A 360 -121.25 92.71 -112.23
CA PHE A 360 -121.19 93.89 -113.10
C PHE A 360 -122.04 93.76 -114.37
N GLY A 361 -122.59 92.56 -114.66
CA GLY A 361 -123.31 92.25 -115.90
C GLY A 361 -124.57 93.07 -116.16
N ASN A 362 -125.19 93.65 -115.14
CA ASN A 362 -126.38 94.50 -115.30
C ASN A 362 -126.05 95.98 -115.52
N GLN A 363 -124.76 96.37 -115.53
CA GLN A 363 -124.36 97.74 -115.80
C GLN A 363 -124.25 97.98 -117.31
N LEU A 364 -125.25 98.62 -117.91
CA LEU A 364 -125.21 99.06 -119.31
C LEU A 364 -124.43 100.39 -119.39
N PRO A 365 -123.43 100.58 -120.29
CA PRO A 365 -123.14 99.72 -121.46
C PRO A 365 -122.07 98.62 -121.25
N TRP A 366 -121.03 98.85 -120.44
CA TRP A 366 -119.79 98.05 -120.42
C TRP A 366 -119.88 96.71 -119.66
N GLY A 367 -120.89 96.54 -118.82
CA GLY A 367 -121.16 95.31 -118.09
C GLY A 367 -121.83 94.22 -118.94
N THR A 368 -122.54 94.57 -120.01
CA THR A 368 -123.11 93.58 -120.94
C THR A 368 -122.27 93.38 -122.20
N GLU A 369 -121.51 94.40 -122.60
CA GLU A 369 -120.62 94.32 -123.76
C GLU A 369 -119.17 94.48 -123.29
N PHE A 370 -118.53 93.34 -123.02
CA PHE A 370 -117.23 93.25 -122.33
C PHE A 370 -116.05 93.81 -123.13
N SER A 371 -116.30 94.19 -124.39
CA SER A 371 -115.37 94.88 -125.29
C SER A 371 -115.37 96.40 -125.12
N LEU A 372 -116.37 96.97 -124.42
CA LEU A 372 -116.39 98.40 -124.11
C LEU A 372 -115.49 98.71 -122.90
N PRO A 373 -114.86 99.90 -122.87
CA PRO A 373 -114.11 100.34 -121.69
C PRO A 373 -115.03 100.46 -120.48
N ILE A 374 -114.54 100.04 -119.32
CA ILE A 374 -115.20 100.32 -118.04
C ILE A 374 -115.23 101.85 -117.88
N GLU A 375 -116.37 102.43 -117.49
CA GLU A 375 -116.69 103.86 -117.72
C GLU A 375 -115.55 104.85 -117.35
N PRO A 376 -114.98 105.63 -118.31
CA PRO A 376 -113.77 106.43 -118.09
C PRO A 376 -113.89 107.56 -117.06
N ASN A 377 -115.11 108.07 -116.82
CA ASN A 377 -115.35 109.26 -115.99
C ASN A 377 -116.27 109.00 -114.78
N GLY A 378 -116.53 107.74 -114.43
CA GLY A 378 -117.55 107.33 -113.45
C GLY A 378 -117.06 106.67 -112.15
N GLY A 379 -115.78 106.31 -112.01
CA GLY A 379 -115.23 105.67 -110.80
C GLY A 379 -115.38 104.14 -110.74
N ASP A 380 -115.96 103.51 -111.76
CA ASP A 380 -116.22 102.07 -111.80
C ASP A 380 -114.95 101.20 -111.89
N TYR A 381 -113.88 101.68 -112.53
CA TYR A 381 -112.59 100.97 -112.60
C TYR A 381 -112.04 100.64 -111.19
N ASP A 382 -112.08 101.62 -110.28
CA ASP A 382 -111.53 101.45 -108.93
C ASP A 382 -112.32 100.40 -108.13
N VAL A 383 -113.63 100.28 -108.37
CA VAL A 383 -114.48 99.24 -107.76
C VAL A 383 -114.16 97.86 -108.35
N VAL A 384 -113.96 97.79 -109.66
CA VAL A 384 -113.68 96.56 -110.37
C VAL A 384 -112.29 96.01 -110.00
N ILE A 385 -111.26 96.85 -109.95
CA ILE A 385 -109.90 96.42 -109.64
C ILE A 385 -109.75 96.02 -108.17
N ALA A 386 -110.42 96.73 -107.25
CA ALA A 386 -110.50 96.32 -105.85
C ALA A 386 -111.23 94.98 -105.67
N TYR A 387 -112.23 94.69 -106.51
CA TYR A 387 -112.87 93.39 -106.52
C TYR A 387 -111.93 92.28 -107.02
N SER A 388 -111.12 92.57 -108.04
CA SER A 388 -110.08 91.65 -108.53
C SER A 388 -109.03 91.34 -107.45
N ASP A 389 -108.58 92.36 -106.71
CA ASP A 389 -107.62 92.21 -105.61
C ASP A 389 -108.11 91.23 -104.54
N VAL A 390 -109.31 91.48 -104.01
CA VAL A 390 -109.89 90.68 -102.93
C VAL A 390 -110.16 89.24 -103.36
N MET A 391 -110.69 89.06 -104.58
CA MET A 391 -111.15 87.75 -105.00
C MET A 391 -110.04 86.86 -105.53
N VAL A 392 -108.96 87.44 -106.07
CA VAL A 392 -107.95 86.65 -106.79
C VAL A 392 -106.52 86.95 -106.39
N LEU A 393 -106.14 88.20 -106.13
CA LEU A 393 -104.73 88.51 -105.82
C LEU A 393 -104.37 88.28 -104.36
N SER A 394 -105.18 88.79 -103.43
CA SER A 394 -104.96 88.66 -101.98
C SER A 394 -104.92 87.19 -101.49
N PRO A 395 -105.79 86.27 -101.97
CA PRO A 395 -105.73 84.86 -101.56
C PRO A 395 -104.44 84.13 -101.96
N VAL A 396 -103.77 84.59 -103.03
CA VAL A 396 -102.50 84.03 -103.49
C VAL A 396 -101.30 84.89 -103.10
N CYS A 397 -101.50 85.85 -102.18
CA CYS A 397 -100.51 86.83 -101.73
C CYS A 397 -99.86 87.64 -102.87
N ALA A 398 -100.58 87.85 -103.96
CA ALA A 398 -100.11 88.67 -105.08
C ALA A 398 -100.39 90.16 -104.83
N ASN A 399 -99.48 91.01 -105.30
CA ASN A 399 -99.58 92.45 -105.09
C ASN A 399 -100.43 93.10 -106.18
N LEU A 400 -101.46 93.84 -105.78
CA LEU A 400 -102.32 94.59 -106.69
C LEU A 400 -101.55 95.52 -107.64
N THR A 401 -100.51 96.18 -107.13
CA THR A 401 -99.70 97.14 -107.92
C THR A 401 -98.95 96.42 -109.04
N ASP A 402 -98.43 95.21 -108.76
CA ASP A 402 -97.72 94.41 -109.75
C ASP A 402 -98.70 93.85 -110.79
N PHE A 403 -99.93 93.55 -110.38
CA PHE A 403 -100.98 93.15 -111.31
C PHE A 403 -101.41 94.30 -112.22
N GLU A 404 -101.62 95.51 -111.70
CA GLU A 404 -101.92 96.69 -112.52
C GLU A 404 -100.76 97.05 -113.45
N LEU A 405 -99.52 96.87 -112.99
CA LEU A 405 -98.33 96.98 -113.84
C LEU A 405 -98.40 95.94 -114.96
N PHE A 406 -98.65 94.67 -114.64
CA PHE A 406 -98.78 93.58 -115.61
C PHE A 406 -99.84 93.90 -116.67
N LEU A 407 -101.02 94.39 -116.27
CA LEU A 407 -102.07 94.81 -117.20
C LEU A 407 -101.66 95.97 -118.13
N SER A 408 -100.76 96.84 -117.67
CA SER A 408 -100.28 98.00 -118.43
C SER A 408 -99.10 97.71 -119.34
N THR A 409 -98.35 96.62 -119.08
CA THR A 409 -97.11 96.28 -119.78
C THR A 409 -97.19 95.04 -120.67
N ASP A 410 -98.16 94.15 -120.44
CA ASP A 410 -98.26 92.91 -121.20
C ASP A 410 -98.98 93.15 -122.54
N ASP A 411 -98.20 93.09 -123.62
CA ASP A 411 -98.65 93.29 -125.00
C ASP A 411 -99.77 92.31 -125.42
N GLU A 412 -99.89 91.16 -124.74
CA GLU A 412 -100.88 90.14 -125.06
C GLU A 412 -102.21 90.31 -124.30
N VAL A 413 -102.33 91.29 -123.41
CA VAL A 413 -103.61 91.66 -122.76
C VAL A 413 -104.42 92.60 -123.68
N GLY A 414 -103.84 93.09 -124.78
CA GLY A 414 -104.55 93.77 -125.86
C GLY A 414 -104.95 95.22 -125.58
N TYR A 415 -104.45 95.83 -124.49
CA TYR A 415 -104.60 97.25 -124.19
C TYR A 415 -103.47 98.06 -124.85
N GLN A 416 -103.80 99.06 -125.68
CA GLN A 416 -102.75 99.91 -126.27
C GLN A 416 -102.20 100.86 -125.20
N PRO A 417 -100.88 100.86 -124.93
CA PRO A 417 -100.31 101.55 -123.80
C PRO A 417 -100.44 103.07 -123.98
N SER A 418 -101.38 103.68 -123.28
CA SER A 418 -101.50 105.14 -123.16
C SER A 418 -100.46 105.73 -122.18
N GLY A 419 -99.67 104.89 -121.50
CA GLY A 419 -98.64 105.30 -120.53
C GLY A 419 -99.21 105.83 -119.21
N VAL A 420 -100.52 105.75 -119.01
CA VAL A 420 -101.22 106.19 -117.80
C VAL A 420 -101.50 104.99 -116.92
N MET A 421 -100.98 105.02 -115.69
CA MET A 421 -101.23 104.03 -114.64
C MET A 421 -102.10 104.67 -113.54
N PRO A 422 -103.19 104.03 -113.10
CA PRO A 422 -103.72 102.74 -113.58
C PRO A 422 -104.34 102.83 -115.00
N PRO A 423 -104.39 101.73 -115.77
CA PRO A 423 -104.97 101.69 -117.12
C PRO A 423 -106.50 101.84 -117.04
N ARG A 424 -106.97 103.08 -116.88
CA ARG A 424 -108.38 103.39 -116.61
C ARG A 424 -109.32 103.15 -117.79
N ASP A 425 -108.80 103.01 -119.01
CA ASP A 425 -109.58 102.72 -120.22
C ASP A 425 -109.56 101.22 -120.60
N ILE A 426 -109.39 100.32 -119.63
CA ILE A 426 -109.41 98.87 -119.87
C ILE A 426 -110.84 98.36 -120.03
N SER A 427 -111.03 97.42 -120.95
CA SER A 427 -112.29 96.67 -121.08
C SER A 427 -112.32 95.48 -120.12
N SER A 428 -113.52 95.02 -119.76
CA SER A 428 -113.68 93.85 -118.88
C SER A 428 -112.97 92.61 -119.44
N ASN A 429 -112.96 92.40 -120.76
CA ASN A 429 -112.22 91.28 -121.37
C ASN A 429 -110.71 91.33 -121.16
N GLN A 430 -110.13 92.53 -121.26
CA GLN A 430 -108.70 92.72 -121.07
C GLN A 430 -108.33 92.50 -119.60
N LEU A 431 -109.13 93.02 -118.67
CA LEU A 431 -108.91 92.78 -117.24
C LEU A 431 -108.95 91.28 -116.89
N LEU A 432 -110.00 90.58 -117.33
CA LEU A 432 -110.17 89.14 -117.07
C LEU A 432 -109.06 88.31 -117.73
N GLY A 433 -108.69 88.67 -118.96
CA GLY A 433 -107.60 88.01 -119.70
C GLY A 433 -106.23 88.22 -119.02
N GLY A 434 -105.95 89.43 -118.56
CA GLY A 434 -104.71 89.73 -117.84
C GLY A 434 -104.63 89.03 -116.49
N GLN A 435 -105.75 88.93 -115.76
CA GLN A 435 -105.82 88.19 -114.50
C GLN A 435 -105.48 86.71 -114.65
N MET A 436 -105.99 86.05 -115.69
CA MET A 436 -105.66 84.66 -115.97
C MET A 436 -104.17 84.45 -116.24
N LYS A 437 -103.54 85.37 -116.97
CA LYS A 437 -102.11 85.24 -117.31
C LYS A 437 -101.22 85.54 -116.12
N TYR A 438 -101.53 86.60 -115.37
CA TYR A 438 -100.77 86.97 -114.19
C TYR A 438 -100.79 85.87 -113.12
N THR A 439 -101.96 85.30 -112.86
CA THR A 439 -102.10 84.18 -111.91
C THR A 439 -101.41 82.91 -112.40
N ALA A 440 -101.37 82.65 -113.71
CA ALA A 440 -100.60 81.54 -114.27
C ALA A 440 -99.08 81.72 -114.08
N ALA A 441 -98.56 82.93 -114.31
CA ALA A 441 -97.13 83.22 -114.14
C ALA A 441 -96.68 83.11 -112.67
N LEU A 442 -97.51 83.52 -111.71
CA LEU A 442 -97.24 83.37 -110.28
C LEU A 442 -97.13 81.90 -109.84
N MET A 443 -97.95 81.02 -110.41
CA MET A 443 -97.92 79.59 -110.08
C MET A 443 -96.60 78.93 -110.45
N ASP A 444 -96.08 79.23 -111.63
CA ASP A 444 -94.81 78.65 -112.11
C ASP A 444 -93.61 79.16 -111.28
N TYR A 445 -93.69 80.38 -110.72
CA TYR A 445 -92.65 80.93 -109.85
C TYR A 445 -92.60 80.25 -108.46
N TYR A 446 -93.74 79.97 -107.83
CA TYR A 446 -93.79 79.41 -106.48
C TYR A 446 -93.72 77.88 -106.43
N PHE A 447 -94.09 77.19 -107.51
CA PHE A 447 -94.08 75.73 -107.60
C PHE A 447 -93.40 75.25 -108.88
N PRO A 448 -92.06 75.40 -108.99
CA PRO A 448 -91.31 74.94 -110.14
C PRO A 448 -91.39 73.42 -110.28
N ASN A 449 -91.39 72.92 -111.52
CA ASN A 449 -91.38 71.48 -111.77
C ASN A 449 -90.05 70.86 -111.31
N PRO A 450 -90.04 69.61 -110.82
CA PRO A 450 -88.82 68.97 -110.32
C PRO A 450 -87.71 68.94 -111.40
N GLY A 451 -86.64 69.71 -111.18
CA GLY A 451 -85.50 69.86 -112.09
C GLY A 451 -85.13 71.30 -112.47
N GLU A 452 -85.91 72.30 -112.06
CA GLU A 452 -85.58 73.73 -112.23
C GLU A 452 -84.97 74.32 -110.94
N ASP A 453 -83.97 75.21 -111.08
CA ASP A 453 -83.11 75.70 -109.99
C ASP A 453 -83.92 76.32 -108.84
N GLY A 454 -84.01 75.60 -107.71
CA GLY A 454 -84.74 76.07 -106.53
C GLY A 454 -85.02 75.07 -105.39
N LEU A 455 -84.50 73.83 -105.45
CA LEU A 455 -84.71 72.83 -104.38
C LEU A 455 -83.37 72.15 -104.00
N THR A 456 -82.88 72.45 -102.79
CA THR A 456 -81.89 71.65 -102.03
C THR A 456 -82.58 70.76 -101.01
#